data_AF-A0A0D7A309-F1
#
_entry.id   AF-A0A0D7A309-F1
#
_cell.length_a   1.000
_cell.length_b   1.000
_cell.length_c   1.000
_cell.angle_alpha   90.00
_cell.angle_beta   90.00
_cell.angle_gamma   90.00
#
_symmetry.space_group_name_H-M   'P 1'
#
loop_
_entity.id
_entity.type
_entity.pdbx_description
1 polymer ?
#
loop_
_entity_poly.entity_id
_entity_poly.type
_entity_poly.pdbx_seq_one_letter_code
_entity_poly.pdbx_strand_id
1 'polypeptide(L)'
;TVIMTLDSLGSSHRRAVNVIDNYLRLEADDKKRRVHEVLRSTTSKVAQASGQVPLQPNYFNCGIYVLHFIETFLTDPEGYY
;
A
#
# COMPACT_ATOMS: atom_id res chain seq x y z
N THR A 1 -1.47 9.08 5.91
CA THR A 1 -0.82 7.96 5.21
C THR A 1 -1.84 7.24 4.36
N VAL A 2 -1.44 6.83 3.16
CA VAL A 2 -2.25 6.06 2.21
C VAL A 2 -1.50 4.76 1.89
N ILE A 3 -2.19 3.64 1.84
CA ILE A 3 -1.68 2.39 1.26
C ILE A 3 -2.29 2.26 -0.13
N MET A 4 -1.45 2.34 -1.16
CA MET A 4 -1.85 2.12 -2.54
C MET A 4 -1.57 0.66 -2.93
N THR A 5 -2.55 -0.01 -3.54
CA THR A 5 -2.39 -1.38 -4.03
C THR A 5 -2.37 -1.40 -5.54
N LEU A 6 -1.30 -1.95 -6.12
CA LEU A 6 -1.12 -2.14 -7.55
C LEU A 6 -1.30 -3.63 -7.85
N ASP A 7 -2.45 -4.00 -8.43
CA ASP A 7 -2.78 -5.38 -8.76
C ASP A 7 -3.24 -5.50 -10.22
N SER A 8 -2.47 -6.23 -11.01
CA SER A 8 -2.79 -6.53 -12.41
C SER A 8 -3.97 -7.49 -12.57
N LEU A 9 -4.42 -8.18 -11.52
CA LEU A 9 -5.59 -9.07 -11.52
C LEU A 9 -6.88 -8.38 -11.08
N GLY A 10 -6.82 -7.13 -10.59
CA GLY A 10 -8.00 -6.33 -10.24
C GLY A 10 -8.75 -6.78 -8.98
N SER A 11 -8.12 -7.56 -8.11
CA SER A 11 -8.72 -8.07 -6.88
C SER A 11 -8.62 -7.08 -5.70
N SER A 12 -9.52 -7.24 -4.72
CA SER A 12 -9.52 -6.42 -3.50
C SER A 12 -8.55 -6.97 -2.44
N HIS A 13 -7.72 -6.09 -1.90
CA HIS A 13 -6.63 -6.44 -0.97
C HIS A 13 -6.88 -6.04 0.49
N ARG A 14 -8.14 -5.84 0.89
CA ARG A 14 -8.51 -5.27 2.21
C ARG A 14 -7.86 -5.99 3.40
N ARG A 15 -7.74 -7.33 3.35
CA ARG A 15 -7.08 -8.09 4.42
C ARG A 15 -5.60 -7.76 4.54
N ALA A 16 -4.88 -7.73 3.41
CA ALA A 16 -3.46 -7.39 3.39
C ALA A 16 -3.23 -5.95 3.88
N VAL A 17 -4.06 -5.01 3.41
CA VAL A 17 -4.00 -3.60 3.84
C VAL A 17 -4.19 -3.45 5.35
N ASN A 18 -5.14 -4.18 5.95
CA ASN A 18 -5.34 -4.14 7.41
C ASN A 18 -4.12 -4.68 8.18
N VAL A 19 -3.48 -5.74 7.67
CA VAL A 19 -2.27 -6.30 8.30
C VAL A 19 -1.13 -5.29 8.25
N ILE A 20 -0.94 -4.63 7.10
CA ILE A 20 0.08 -3.59 6.91
C ILE A 20 -0.22 -2.36 7.78
N ASP A 21 -1.46 -1.89 7.84
CA ASP A 21 -1.87 -0.77 8.73
C ASP A 21 -1.53 -1.08 10.20
N ASN A 22 -1.86 -2.30 10.67
CA ASN A 22 -1.52 -2.72 12.02
C ASN A 22 0.00 -2.79 12.24
N TYR A 23 0.74 -3.37 11.29
CA TYR A 23 2.20 -3.43 11.35
C TYR A 23 2.82 -2.02 11.45
N LEU A 24 2.40 -1.08 10.59
CA LEU A 24 2.92 0.29 10.59
C LEU A 24 2.64 1.02 11.91
N ARG A 25 1.49 0.78 12.54
CA ARG A 25 1.18 1.33 13.87
C ARG A 25 2.13 0.79 14.94
N LEU A 26 2.32 -0.52 14.97
CA LEU A 26 3.21 -1.19 15.93
C LEU A 26 4.69 -0.78 15.73
N GLU A 27 5.15 -0.76 14.48
CA GLU A 27 6.51 -0.34 14.11
C GLU A 27 6.74 1.14 14.48
N ALA A 28 5.76 2.01 14.24
CA ALA A 28 5.87 3.42 14.61
C ALA A 28 5.96 3.59 16.13
N ASP A 29 5.18 2.83 16.90
CA ASP A 29 5.23 2.86 18.37
C ASP A 29 6.61 2.39 18.91
N ASP A 30 7.12 1.26 18.41
CA ASP A 30 8.43 0.71 18.77
C ASP A 30 9.57 1.70 18.45
N LYS A 31 9.61 2.22 17.22
CA LYS A 31 10.76 3.03 16.75
C LYS A 31 10.73 4.48 17.20
N LYS A 32 9.55 5.09 17.32
CA LYS A 32 9.44 6.56 17.56
C LYS A 32 9.13 6.94 19.00
N ARG A 33 8.88 5.98 19.91
CA ARG A 33 8.70 6.16 21.37
C ARG A 33 7.78 7.32 21.81
N ARG A 34 6.92 7.81 20.91
CA ARG A 34 6.04 8.99 21.09
C ARG A 34 4.66 8.79 20.47
N VAL A 35 4.36 7.61 19.94
CA VAL A 35 3.12 7.39 19.19
C VAL A 35 1.98 6.96 20.12
N HIS A 36 2.27 6.46 21.32
CA HIS A 36 1.26 6.07 22.30
C HIS A 36 0.17 7.13 22.59
N GLU A 37 0.48 8.43 22.45
CA GLU A 37 -0.49 9.53 22.63
C GLU A 37 -1.27 9.85 21.34
N VAL A 38 -0.62 9.79 20.17
CA VAL A 38 -1.23 10.08 18.87
C VAL A 38 -2.06 8.91 18.33
N LEU A 39 -1.60 7.66 18.47
CA LEU A 39 -2.30 6.44 18.02
C LEU A 39 -3.58 6.16 18.83
N ARG A 40 -3.62 6.59 20.10
CA ARG A 40 -4.84 6.53 20.93
C ARG A 40 -5.86 7.61 20.57
N SER A 41 -5.39 8.75 20.07
CA SER A 41 -6.22 9.89 19.64
C SER A 41 -6.71 9.76 18.20
N THR A 42 -5.95 9.12 17.30
CA THR A 42 -6.31 8.95 15.89
C THR A 42 -6.91 7.57 15.62
N THR A 43 -8.23 7.49 15.74
CA THR A 43 -9.09 6.46 15.13
C THR A 43 -8.98 6.40 13.61
N SER A 44 -8.22 7.30 12.98
CA SER A 44 -8.01 7.38 11.54
C SER A 44 -7.29 6.13 11.04
N LYS A 45 -8.04 5.22 10.40
CA LYS A 45 -7.47 4.13 9.59
C LYS A 45 -6.62 4.73 8.48
N VAL A 46 -5.52 4.07 8.13
CA VAL A 46 -4.78 4.41 6.91
C VAL A 46 -5.73 4.30 5.72
N ALA A 47 -5.77 5.34 4.88
CA ALA A 47 -6.62 5.34 3.70
C ALA A 47 -6.12 4.28 2.70
N GLN A 48 -7.04 3.58 2.06
CA GLN A 48 -6.73 2.58 1.04
C GLN A 48 -7.04 3.15 -0.34
N ALA A 49 -6.10 3.05 -1.27
CA ALA A 49 -6.30 3.41 -2.66
C ALA A 49 -5.97 2.21 -3.57
N SER A 50 -6.80 2.00 -4.60
CA SER A 50 -6.48 1.06 -5.68
C SER A 50 -5.90 1.85 -6.85
N GLY A 51 -4.65 1.55 -7.21
CA GLY A 51 -4.00 2.22 -8.34
C GLY A 51 -4.69 1.89 -9.66
N GLN A 52 -4.78 2.88 -10.55
CA GLN A 52 -5.23 2.66 -11.92
C GLN A 52 -4.07 2.10 -12.74
N VAL A 53 -3.97 0.77 -12.78
CA VAL A 53 -2.86 0.07 -13.45
C VAL A 53 -3.36 -0.84 -14.58
N PRO A 54 -2.52 -1.10 -15.60
CA PRO A 54 -2.83 -2.11 -16.62
C PRO A 54 -3.16 -3.47 -16.03
N LEU A 55 -4.26 -4.07 -16.49
CA LEU A 55 -4.68 -5.41 -16.11
C LEU A 55 -4.05 -6.45 -17.02
N GLN A 56 -3.63 -7.57 -16.44
CA GLN A 56 -3.11 -8.70 -17.20
C GLN A 56 -4.25 -9.61 -17.69
N PRO A 57 -4.12 -10.22 -18.88
CA PRO A 57 -5.15 -11.12 -19.41
C PRO A 57 -5.05 -12.55 -18.86
N ASN A 58 -4.01 -12.87 -18.09
CA ASN A 58 -3.72 -14.21 -17.58
C ASN A 58 -3.26 -14.19 -16.12
N TYR A 59 -3.10 -15.35 -15.49
CA TYR A 59 -2.74 -15.45 -14.07
C TYR A 59 -1.23 -15.57 -13.79
N PHE A 60 -0.42 -15.89 -14.80
CA PHE A 60 0.99 -16.26 -14.61
C PHE A 60 1.97 -15.09 -14.81
N ASN A 61 1.54 -13.98 -15.43
CA ASN A 61 2.39 -12.82 -15.67
C ASN A 61 2.44 -11.81 -14.51
N CYS A 62 1.77 -12.08 -13.37
CA CYS A 62 1.59 -11.05 -12.32
C CYS A 62 2.92 -10.52 -11.79
N GLY A 63 3.93 -11.38 -11.68
CA GLY A 63 5.28 -10.99 -11.27
C GLY A 63 5.93 -9.96 -12.22
N ILE A 64 5.73 -10.09 -13.53
CA ILE A 64 6.26 -9.15 -14.52
C ILE A 64 5.57 -7.78 -14.40
N TYR A 65 4.27 -7.77 -14.17
CA TYR A 65 3.52 -6.52 -13.93
C TYR A 65 3.99 -5.83 -12.65
N VAL A 66 4.23 -6.58 -11.57
CA VAL A 66 4.79 -6.01 -10.33
C VAL A 66 6.13 -5.32 -10.58
N LEU A 67 7.05 -5.96 -11.33
CA LEU A 67 8.33 -5.34 -11.67
C LEU A 67 8.14 -4.05 -12.47
N HIS A 68 7.30 -4.11 -13.50
CA HIS A 68 7.02 -2.95 -14.36
C HIS A 68 6.37 -1.79 -13.59
N PHE A 69 5.44 -2.07 -12.68
CA PHE A 69 4.80 -1.05 -11.86
C PHE A 69 5.79 -0.32 -10.96
N ILE A 70 6.70 -1.06 -10.31
CA ILE A 70 7.71 -0.45 -9.44
C ILE A 70 8.72 0.34 -10.26
N GLU A 71 9.21 -0.21 -11.38
CA GLU A 71 10.13 0.50 -12.27
C GLU A 71 9.51 1.82 -12.74
N THR A 72 8.26 1.78 -13.23
CA THR A 72 7.54 2.96 -13.71
C THR A 72 7.30 3.98 -12.59
N PHE A 73 6.79 3.54 -11.45
CA PHE A 73 6.51 4.44 -10.32
C PHE A 73 7.78 5.15 -9.83
N LEU A 74 8.93 4.47 -9.81
CA LEU A 74 10.20 5.06 -9.38
C LEU A 74 10.79 6.06 -10.38
N THR A 75 10.33 6.08 -11.64
CA THR A 75 10.77 7.10 -12.62
C THR A 75 10.23 8.49 -12.32
N ASP A 76 8.99 8.60 -11.86
CA ASP A 76 8.35 9.85 -11.44
C ASP A 76 7.29 9.59 -10.35
N PRO A 77 7.70 9.43 -9.09
CA PRO A 77 6.78 9.08 -8.02
C PRO A 77 5.68 10.12 -7.80
N GLU A 78 5.95 11.41 -8.00
CA GLU A 78 4.95 12.48 -7.82
C GLU A 78 3.95 12.51 -8.99
N GLY A 79 4.40 12.23 -10.21
CA GLY A 79 3.52 12.12 -11.38
C GLY A 79 2.57 10.92 -11.35
N TYR A 80 2.91 9.88 -10.58
CA TYR A 80 2.11 8.65 -10.45
C TYR A 80 1.39 8.49 -9.08
N TYR A 81 1.48 9.49 -8.19
CA TYR A 81 0.85 9.46 -6.86
C TYR A 81 -0.64 9.87 -6.87
#